data_AF-C3YYY5-F1
#
_entry.id   AF-C3YYY5-F1
#
_cell.length_a   1.000
_cell.length_b   1.000
_cell.length_c   1.000
_cell.angle_alpha   90.00
_cell.angle_beta   90.00
_cell.angle_gamma   90.00
#
_symmetry.space_group_name_H-M   'P 1'
#
loop_
_entity.id
_entity.type
_entity.pdbx_description
1 polymer ?
#
loop_
_entity_poly.entity_id
_entity_poly.type
_entity_poly.pdbx_seq_one_letter_code
_entity_poly.pdbx_strand_id
1 'polypeptide(L)'
;MPFMFCDINFQCHYATRDDKTYWLSTISTRAEIPPSPVQGTDVLRFISRCVVCEVPSTVMAFHSQGPDIPDCPLPTRDHRWESIWEGFSFFMHTAAGEGSGQIFSSPGSCLERFRPAPFIECHGARGTCGFFANKFSFWLASVPRNYNPDQNRDPYEPQDGPCEEMIRTQQARTEMERMVGRCRVCMLINDEIEASIRETGPLLPGVYDPRQPLG
;
A
#
# COMPACT_ATOMS: atom_id res chain seq x y z
N MET A 1 -5.53 20.77 -1.43
CA MET A 1 -4.05 20.75 -1.54
C MET A 1 -3.51 20.85 -0.12
N PRO A 2 -2.81 19.84 0.43
CA PRO A 2 -2.44 19.78 1.86
C PRO A 2 -1.12 20.49 2.21
N PHE A 3 -0.49 21.21 1.28
CA PHE A 3 0.72 21.97 1.53
C PHE A 3 0.71 23.31 0.77
N MET A 4 1.69 24.15 1.08
CA MET A 4 2.00 25.41 0.42
C MET A 4 3.51 25.52 0.23
N PHE A 5 3.97 26.40 -0.65
CA PHE A 5 5.40 26.67 -0.83
C PHE A 5 5.69 28.15 -0.54
N CYS A 6 6.91 28.44 -0.10
CA CYS A 6 7.41 29.80 0.06
C CYS A 6 8.67 29.99 -0.77
N ASP A 7 8.89 31.20 -1.27
CA ASP A 7 10.05 31.56 -2.11
C ASP A 7 11.06 32.46 -1.37
N ILE A 8 12.17 32.75 -2.04
CA ILE A 8 13.30 33.53 -1.49
C ILE A 8 12.95 35.00 -1.21
N ASN A 9 11.82 35.49 -1.69
CA ASN A 9 11.31 36.84 -1.42
C ASN A 9 10.41 36.87 -0.17
N PHE A 10 10.44 35.82 0.65
CA PHE A 10 9.61 35.68 1.86
C PHE A 10 8.11 35.72 1.56
N GLN A 11 7.71 35.30 0.36
CA GLN A 11 6.31 35.17 -0.02
C GLN A 11 5.91 33.70 -0.07
N CYS A 12 4.70 33.41 0.37
CA CYS A 12 4.15 32.06 0.34
C CYS A 12 2.89 31.97 -0.51
N HIS A 13 2.73 30.83 -1.16
CA HIS A 13 1.76 30.61 -2.20
C HIS A 13 1.02 29.29 -1.95
N TYR A 14 -0.31 29.34 -2.00
CA TYR A 14 -1.16 28.18 -1.79
C TYR A 14 -1.89 27.83 -3.08
N ALA A 15 -1.69 26.59 -3.57
CA ALA A 15 -2.38 26.05 -4.74
C ALA A 15 -2.32 26.92 -6.01
N THR A 16 -1.25 27.70 -6.20
CA THR A 16 -1.07 28.58 -7.37
C THR A 16 -0.20 27.96 -8.47
N ARG A 17 0.47 26.85 -8.19
CA ARG A 17 1.29 26.06 -9.13
C ARG A 17 0.61 24.74 -9.50
N ASP A 18 1.16 24.05 -10.49
CA ASP A 18 0.73 22.72 -10.95
C ASP A 18 1.23 21.57 -10.04
N ASP A 19 1.34 21.87 -8.74
CA ASP A 19 1.75 20.90 -7.73
C ASP A 19 0.65 19.83 -7.55
N LYS A 20 1.10 18.61 -7.27
CA LYS A 20 0.26 17.41 -7.24
C LYS A 20 0.36 16.70 -5.90
N THR A 21 -0.68 15.94 -5.58
CA THR A 21 -0.68 14.99 -4.46
C THR A 21 -1.19 13.64 -4.91
N TYR A 22 -0.73 12.60 -4.22
CA TYR A 22 -1.08 11.22 -4.50
C TYR A 22 -1.63 10.59 -3.23
N TRP A 23 -2.74 9.87 -3.38
CA TRP A 23 -3.45 9.24 -2.26
C TRP A 23 -3.75 7.80 -2.64
N LEU A 24 -3.60 6.88 -1.68
CA LEU A 24 -4.09 5.51 -1.88
C LEU A 24 -5.57 5.56 -2.26
N SER A 25 -5.93 4.82 -3.31
CA SER A 25 -7.27 4.83 -3.87
C SER A 25 -8.16 3.78 -3.20
N THR A 26 -9.48 3.84 -3.40
CA THR A 26 -10.44 2.80 -2.98
C THR A 26 -10.82 1.85 -4.11
N ILE A 27 -10.51 2.19 -5.37
CA ILE A 27 -11.01 1.48 -6.55
C ILE A 27 -10.58 0.01 -6.58
N SER A 28 -11.50 -0.87 -6.97
CA SER A 28 -11.27 -2.32 -7.04
C SER A 28 -11.58 -2.95 -8.40
N THR A 29 -12.11 -2.18 -9.35
CA THR A 29 -12.32 -2.65 -10.73
C THR A 29 -11.99 -1.54 -11.72
N ARG A 30 -11.72 -1.92 -12.98
CA ARG A 30 -11.52 -0.93 -14.06
C ARG A 30 -12.78 -0.07 -14.27
N ALA A 31 -13.97 -0.64 -14.07
CA ALA A 31 -15.25 0.04 -14.22
C ALA A 31 -15.49 1.17 -13.20
N GLU A 32 -14.79 1.14 -12.06
CA GLU A 32 -14.85 2.19 -11.04
C GLU A 32 -14.00 3.42 -11.37
N ILE A 33 -13.11 3.34 -12.38
CA ILE A 33 -12.28 4.47 -12.80
C ILE A 33 -13.18 5.53 -13.45
N PRO A 34 -13.24 6.77 -12.94
CA PRO A 34 -14.05 7.81 -13.53
C PRO A 34 -13.50 8.17 -14.93
N PRO A 35 -14.37 8.42 -15.92
CA PRO A 35 -13.95 8.75 -17.29
C PRO A 35 -13.28 10.12 -17.39
N SER A 36 -13.47 10.98 -16.39
CA SER A 36 -12.88 12.32 -16.32
C SER A 36 -12.46 12.65 -14.88
N PRO A 37 -11.55 13.62 -14.67
CA PRO A 37 -11.15 14.04 -13.34
C PRO A 37 -12.33 14.54 -12.51
N VAL A 38 -12.46 14.01 -11.30
CA VAL A 38 -13.51 14.35 -10.32
C VAL A 38 -13.10 15.53 -9.45
N GLN A 39 -14.07 16.23 -8.87
CA GLN A 39 -13.86 17.45 -8.07
C GLN A 39 -14.72 17.46 -6.81
N GLY A 40 -14.42 18.37 -5.88
CA GLY A 40 -15.24 18.60 -4.70
C GLY A 40 -15.40 17.34 -3.83
N THR A 41 -16.61 17.11 -3.33
CA THR A 41 -16.92 15.98 -2.45
C THR A 41 -16.93 14.63 -3.16
N ASP A 42 -17.05 14.60 -4.50
CA ASP A 42 -17.00 13.35 -5.26
C ASP A 42 -15.64 12.67 -5.18
N VAL A 43 -14.58 13.41 -4.88
CA VAL A 43 -13.23 12.87 -4.63
C VAL A 43 -13.25 11.88 -3.46
N LEU A 44 -14.05 12.12 -2.42
CA LEU A 44 -14.00 11.40 -1.15
C LEU A 44 -14.20 9.89 -1.30
N ARG A 45 -15.04 9.46 -2.25
CA ARG A 45 -15.29 8.03 -2.50
C ARG A 45 -14.04 7.27 -2.97
N PHE A 46 -13.06 8.00 -3.53
CA PHE A 46 -11.84 7.42 -4.10
C PHE A 46 -10.66 7.42 -3.14
N ILE A 47 -10.75 8.07 -1.97
CA ILE A 47 -9.62 8.22 -1.04
C ILE A 47 -9.65 7.12 0.01
N SER A 48 -8.58 6.33 0.09
CA SER A 48 -8.39 5.32 1.12
C SER A 48 -8.34 5.94 2.52
N ARG A 49 -8.63 5.14 3.54
CA ARG A 49 -8.56 5.51 4.96
C ARG A 49 -7.42 4.77 5.63
N CYS A 50 -6.85 5.37 6.66
CA CYS A 50 -5.81 4.77 7.47
C CYS A 50 -6.14 4.92 8.97
N VAL A 51 -5.52 4.07 9.77
CA VAL A 51 -5.49 4.14 11.23
C VAL A 51 -4.04 4.12 11.67
N VAL A 52 -3.73 4.84 12.74
CA VAL A 52 -2.41 4.80 13.40
C VAL A 52 -2.61 4.11 14.74
N CYS A 53 -1.88 3.03 14.96
CA CYS A 53 -1.97 2.20 16.16
C CYS A 53 -0.67 2.30 16.96
N GLU A 54 -0.77 2.44 18.28
CA GLU A 54 0.35 2.19 19.19
C GLU A 54 0.52 0.68 19.37
N VAL A 55 1.76 0.21 19.29
CA VAL A 55 2.10 -1.21 19.42
C VAL A 55 3.26 -1.38 20.39
N PRO A 56 3.31 -2.47 21.18
CA PRO A 56 4.29 -2.64 22.24
C PRO A 56 5.70 -2.98 21.72
N SER A 57 5.86 -3.19 20.41
CA SER A 57 7.09 -3.71 19.83
C SER A 57 7.28 -3.34 18.36
N THR A 58 8.43 -3.70 17.83
CA THR A 58 8.80 -3.54 16.43
C THR A 58 7.91 -4.37 15.51
N VAL A 59 7.46 -3.75 14.42
CA VAL A 59 6.66 -4.36 13.36
C VAL A 59 7.42 -4.26 12.04
N MET A 60 7.54 -5.38 11.31
CA MET A 60 8.26 -5.44 10.04
C MET A 60 7.51 -6.26 9.00
N ALA A 61 7.73 -5.93 7.72
CA ALA A 61 7.28 -6.72 6.59
C ALA A 61 8.37 -7.69 6.12
N PHE A 62 7.94 -8.90 5.74
CA PHE A 62 8.77 -9.96 5.16
C PHE A 62 8.18 -10.36 3.81
N HIS A 63 9.03 -10.56 2.81
CA HIS A 63 8.64 -10.78 1.42
C HIS A 63 9.15 -12.14 0.93
N SER A 64 8.30 -12.90 0.25
CA SER A 64 8.67 -14.24 -0.26
C SER A 64 9.38 -14.20 -1.61
N GLN A 65 9.23 -13.11 -2.38
CA GLN A 65 9.58 -13.07 -3.81
C GLN A 65 8.97 -14.25 -4.59
N GLY A 66 7.79 -14.70 -4.14
CA GLY A 66 7.08 -15.85 -4.65
C GLY A 66 5.56 -15.68 -4.52
N PRO A 67 4.77 -16.64 -5.03
CA PRO A 67 3.31 -16.59 -4.98
C PRO A 67 2.75 -16.97 -3.61
N ASP A 68 3.58 -17.57 -2.76
CA ASP A 68 3.23 -18.08 -1.44
C ASP A 68 3.53 -17.04 -0.36
N ILE A 69 2.69 -17.01 0.68
CA ILE A 69 2.84 -16.09 1.82
C ILE A 69 4.04 -16.55 2.65
N PRO A 70 5.01 -15.66 2.94
CA PRO A 70 6.16 -16.05 3.77
C PRO A 70 5.75 -16.26 5.23
N ASP A 71 6.42 -17.20 5.89
CA ASP A 71 6.33 -17.32 7.34
C ASP A 71 7.02 -16.16 8.05
N CYS A 72 6.50 -15.78 9.22
CA CYS A 72 7.24 -14.91 10.12
C CYS A 72 8.54 -15.62 10.54
N PRO A 73 9.61 -14.87 10.90
CA PRO A 73 10.87 -15.48 11.32
C PRO A 73 10.68 -16.51 12.43
N LEU A 74 11.43 -17.61 12.35
CA LEU A 74 11.37 -18.68 13.33
C LEU A 74 11.67 -18.15 14.74
N PRO A 75 10.99 -18.68 15.78
CA PRO A 75 11.25 -18.26 17.14
C PRO A 75 12.69 -18.57 17.54
N THR A 76 13.26 -17.65 18.32
CA THR A 76 14.56 -17.81 18.98
C THR A 76 14.33 -18.10 20.47
N ARG A 77 15.41 -18.19 21.25
CA ARG A 77 15.30 -18.30 22.71
C ARG A 77 14.72 -17.04 23.36
N ASP A 78 14.94 -15.87 22.74
CA ASP A 78 14.67 -14.57 23.38
C ASP A 78 13.39 -13.92 22.87
N HIS A 79 12.93 -14.30 21.68
CA HIS A 79 11.74 -13.73 21.06
C HIS A 79 11.15 -14.63 19.97
N ARG A 80 9.88 -14.38 19.65
CA ARG A 80 9.19 -14.90 18.47
C ARG A 80 8.66 -13.75 17.62
N TRP A 81 8.12 -14.09 16.46
CA TRP A 81 7.38 -13.15 15.62
C TRP A 81 5.95 -13.63 15.45
N GLU A 82 5.01 -12.70 15.58
CA GLU A 82 3.58 -12.96 15.47
C GLU A 82 3.00 -12.23 14.26
N SER A 83 2.18 -12.91 13.46
CA SER A 83 1.57 -12.34 12.26
C SER A 83 0.53 -11.27 12.62
N ILE A 84 0.55 -10.15 11.90
CA ILE A 84 -0.47 -9.11 11.98
C ILE A 84 -1.39 -9.19 10.75
N TRP A 85 -0.82 -9.06 9.55
CA TRP A 85 -1.56 -9.21 8.29
C TRP A 85 -0.68 -9.74 7.16
N GLU A 86 -1.32 -10.05 6.04
CA GLU A 86 -0.69 -10.59 4.85
C GLU A 86 -1.12 -9.79 3.64
N GLY A 87 -0.29 -9.77 2.59
CA GLY A 87 -0.57 -8.94 1.44
C GLY A 87 0.34 -9.20 0.24
N PHE A 88 0.55 -8.13 -0.52
CA PHE A 88 1.32 -8.08 -1.74
C PHE A 88 2.44 -7.05 -1.62
N SER A 89 3.58 -7.38 -2.20
CA SER A 89 4.84 -6.68 -2.03
C SER A 89 4.93 -5.44 -2.90
N PHE A 90 4.45 -4.31 -2.38
CA PHE A 90 4.50 -3.01 -3.04
C PHE A 90 5.87 -2.36 -2.86
N PHE A 91 6.50 -1.98 -3.96
CA PHE A 91 7.83 -1.36 -3.93
C PHE A 91 7.76 0.15 -4.14
N MET A 92 7.22 0.60 -5.27
CA MET A 92 7.22 2.02 -5.62
C MET A 92 6.09 2.40 -6.57
N HIS A 93 5.94 3.70 -6.80
CA HIS A 93 5.05 4.23 -7.83
C HIS A 93 5.70 5.39 -8.56
N THR A 94 5.25 5.62 -9.79
CA THR A 94 5.56 6.82 -10.57
C THR A 94 4.30 7.41 -11.17
N ALA A 95 4.27 8.73 -11.29
CA ALA A 95 3.22 9.49 -11.93
C ALA A 95 3.72 10.91 -12.27
N ALA A 96 3.27 11.46 -13.40
CA ALA A 96 3.61 12.82 -13.83
C ALA A 96 5.12 13.16 -13.82
N GLY A 97 5.98 12.18 -14.07
CA GLY A 97 7.45 12.35 -14.08
C GLY A 97 8.12 12.24 -12.71
N GLU A 98 7.34 12.12 -11.64
CA GLU A 98 7.82 11.97 -10.26
C GLU A 98 7.49 10.57 -9.73
N GLY A 99 8.09 10.18 -8.61
CA GLY A 99 7.80 8.91 -7.97
C GLY A 99 8.38 8.80 -6.56
N SER A 100 7.85 7.84 -5.80
CA SER A 100 8.39 7.49 -4.49
C SER A 100 8.20 6.02 -4.19
N GLY A 101 8.93 5.51 -3.20
CA GLY A 101 8.99 4.09 -2.86
C GLY A 101 8.77 3.79 -1.39
N GLN A 102 8.66 2.51 -1.10
CA GLN A 102 8.61 1.94 0.24
C GLN A 102 9.95 1.31 0.58
N ILE A 103 10.27 1.28 1.87
CA ILE A 103 11.35 0.45 2.40
C ILE A 103 10.78 -0.95 2.60
N PHE A 104 11.44 -2.01 2.12
CA PHE A 104 10.88 -3.36 2.18
C PHE A 104 10.63 -3.88 3.60
N SER A 105 11.39 -3.44 4.60
CA SER A 105 11.10 -3.80 5.99
C SER A 105 9.91 -3.05 6.60
N SER A 106 9.45 -1.96 5.98
CA SER A 106 8.31 -1.17 6.47
C SER A 106 7.00 -1.89 6.19
N PRO A 107 6.02 -1.90 7.12
CA PRO A 107 4.69 -2.45 6.85
C PRO A 107 3.99 -1.83 5.63
N GLY A 108 4.35 -0.60 5.25
CA GLY A 108 3.83 0.07 4.06
C GLY A 108 4.20 -0.60 2.72
N SER A 109 5.24 -1.45 2.70
CA SER A 109 5.58 -2.28 1.54
C SER A 109 4.65 -3.48 1.36
N CYS A 110 3.76 -3.77 2.33
CA CYS A 110 2.90 -4.94 2.33
C CYS A 110 1.41 -4.57 2.29
N LEU A 111 0.91 -4.23 1.11
CA LEU A 111 -0.49 -3.87 0.91
C LEU A 111 -1.37 -5.12 0.97
N GLU A 112 -2.37 -5.13 1.85
CA GLU A 112 -3.31 -6.26 2.02
C GLU A 112 -4.05 -6.65 0.74
N ARG A 113 -4.21 -5.70 -0.18
CA ARG A 113 -4.91 -5.88 -1.46
C ARG A 113 -4.04 -5.44 -2.61
N PHE A 114 -3.85 -6.34 -3.57
CA PHE A 114 -3.23 -6.00 -4.84
C PHE A 114 -4.17 -5.13 -5.68
N ARG A 115 -3.63 -4.05 -6.24
CA ARG A 115 -4.33 -3.15 -7.16
C ARG A 115 -3.35 -2.61 -8.19
N PRO A 116 -3.56 -2.82 -9.51
CA PRO A 116 -2.71 -2.24 -10.54
C PRO A 116 -2.69 -0.70 -10.53
N ALA A 117 -3.76 -0.07 -10.05
CA ALA A 117 -3.88 1.38 -9.89
C ALA A 117 -4.15 1.75 -8.41
N PRO A 118 -3.17 1.57 -7.50
CA PRO A 118 -3.41 1.67 -6.07
C PRO A 118 -3.54 3.11 -5.57
N PHE A 119 -3.38 4.12 -6.43
CA PHE A 119 -3.41 5.53 -6.04
C PHE A 119 -4.09 6.46 -7.06
N ILE A 120 -4.74 7.51 -6.55
CA ILE A 120 -5.33 8.61 -7.32
C ILE A 120 -4.40 9.84 -7.27
N GLU A 121 -4.41 10.64 -8.34
CA GLU A 121 -3.58 11.85 -8.47
C GLU A 121 -4.49 13.05 -8.41
N CYS A 122 -4.14 14.03 -7.58
CA CYS A 122 -4.92 15.23 -7.32
C CYS A 122 -4.10 16.48 -7.62
N HIS A 123 -4.66 17.39 -8.41
CA HIS A 123 -4.05 18.63 -8.89
C HIS A 123 -4.49 19.80 -8.01
N GLY A 124 -3.55 20.54 -7.43
CA GLY A 124 -3.84 21.59 -6.46
C GLY A 124 -4.65 22.74 -7.02
N ALA A 125 -4.08 23.44 -8.00
CA ALA A 125 -4.68 24.62 -8.60
C ALA A 125 -6.05 24.36 -9.26
N ARG A 126 -6.29 23.12 -9.70
CA ARG A 126 -7.54 22.73 -10.39
C ARG A 126 -8.57 22.10 -9.45
N GLY A 127 -8.17 21.65 -8.26
CA GLY A 127 -9.07 20.92 -7.36
C GLY A 127 -9.60 19.60 -7.93
N THR A 128 -8.91 19.03 -8.94
CA THR A 128 -9.34 17.81 -9.65
C THR A 128 -8.50 16.62 -9.26
N CYS A 129 -9.11 15.44 -9.19
CA CYS A 129 -8.43 14.16 -9.00
C CYS A 129 -8.79 13.16 -10.09
N GLY A 130 -7.85 12.34 -10.55
CA GLY A 130 -8.11 11.37 -11.62
C GLY A 130 -7.10 10.24 -11.71
N PHE A 131 -7.35 9.30 -12.61
CA PHE A 131 -6.46 8.21 -12.97
C PHE A 131 -5.94 8.44 -14.39
N PHE A 132 -4.62 8.58 -14.51
CA PHE A 132 -3.96 8.95 -15.76
C PHE A 132 -3.11 7.79 -16.26
N ALA A 133 -2.93 7.69 -17.59
CA ALA A 133 -2.27 6.56 -18.23
C ALA A 133 -0.77 6.44 -17.90
N ASN A 134 -0.14 7.53 -17.46
CA ASN A 134 1.28 7.57 -17.07
C ASN A 134 1.54 7.16 -15.61
N LYS A 135 0.56 6.52 -14.96
CA LYS A 135 0.68 6.01 -13.60
C LYS A 135 1.14 4.57 -13.61
N PHE A 136 2.19 4.29 -12.86
CA PHE A 136 2.71 2.95 -12.71
C PHE A 136 2.87 2.60 -11.24
N SER A 137 2.46 1.39 -10.88
CA SER A 137 2.75 0.76 -9.60
C SER A 137 3.74 -0.38 -9.81
N PHE A 138 4.75 -0.46 -8.97
CA PHE A 138 5.81 -1.45 -9.06
C PHE A 138 5.72 -2.38 -7.85
N TRP A 139 5.79 -3.68 -8.13
CA TRP A 139 5.64 -4.74 -7.15
C TRP A 139 6.83 -5.68 -7.25
N LEU A 140 7.23 -6.30 -6.13
CA LEU A 140 8.24 -7.37 -6.22
C LEU A 140 7.66 -8.51 -7.05
N ALA A 141 8.43 -8.99 -8.02
CA ALA A 141 8.02 -10.10 -8.84
C ALA A 141 8.23 -11.44 -8.12
N SER A 142 7.30 -12.36 -8.34
CA SER A 142 7.48 -13.79 -8.16
C SER A 142 8.12 -14.31 -9.44
N VAL A 143 9.39 -14.73 -9.36
CA VAL A 143 10.09 -15.29 -10.50
C VAL A 143 9.68 -16.77 -10.63
N PRO A 144 9.05 -17.19 -11.74
CA PRO A 144 8.70 -18.59 -11.95
C PRO A 144 9.98 -19.46 -11.88
N ARG A 145 9.90 -20.65 -11.27
CA ARG A 145 11.07 -21.53 -11.11
C ARG A 145 11.72 -21.95 -12.44
N ASN A 146 10.94 -21.92 -13.52
CA ASN A 146 11.35 -22.22 -14.89
C ASN A 146 11.83 -20.99 -15.67
N TYR A 147 11.78 -19.79 -15.09
CA TYR A 147 12.34 -18.60 -15.71
C TYR A 147 13.85 -18.57 -15.47
N ASN A 148 14.61 -18.58 -16.57
CA ASN A 148 16.05 -18.38 -16.57
C ASN A 148 16.36 -17.29 -17.60
N PRO A 149 16.90 -16.13 -17.21
CA PRO A 149 17.16 -15.04 -18.14
C PRO A 149 18.20 -15.40 -19.22
N ASP A 150 19.03 -16.41 -19.00
CA ASP A 150 20.02 -16.88 -19.99
C ASP A 150 19.40 -17.79 -21.05
N GLN A 151 18.26 -18.44 -20.75
CA GLN A 151 17.59 -19.40 -21.64
C GLN A 151 16.29 -18.87 -22.23
N ASN A 152 15.54 -18.09 -21.45
CA ASN A 152 14.26 -17.47 -21.83
C ASN A 152 14.44 -15.96 -21.76
N ARG A 153 15.08 -15.40 -22.81
CA ARG A 153 15.39 -13.96 -22.91
C ARG A 153 14.16 -13.09 -23.11
N ASP A 154 13.07 -13.66 -23.62
CA ASP A 154 11.83 -12.93 -23.84
C ASP A 154 11.20 -12.52 -22.50
N PRO A 155 10.63 -11.31 -22.41
CA PRO A 155 9.87 -10.89 -21.24
C PRO A 155 8.74 -11.89 -20.92
N TYR A 156 8.62 -12.27 -19.65
CA TYR A 156 7.50 -13.08 -19.21
C TYR A 156 6.27 -12.18 -19.04
N GLU A 157 5.31 -12.32 -19.94
CA GLU A 157 4.00 -11.66 -19.85
C GLU A 157 2.92 -12.66 -19.42
N PRO A 158 2.02 -12.29 -18.50
CA PRO A 158 0.90 -13.15 -18.10
C PRO A 158 -0.03 -13.40 -19.30
N GLN A 159 -0.47 -14.65 -19.47
CA GLN A 159 -1.26 -15.11 -20.63
C GLN A 159 -2.77 -15.02 -20.41
N ASP A 160 -3.22 -14.79 -19.18
CA ASP A 160 -4.63 -14.73 -18.80
C ASP A 160 -5.31 -13.37 -19.05
N GLY A 161 -4.61 -12.45 -19.71
CA GLY A 161 -5.15 -11.16 -20.11
C GLY A 161 -5.27 -10.16 -18.94
N PRO A 162 -6.02 -9.06 -19.11
CA PRO A 162 -6.11 -8.02 -18.09
C PRO A 162 -6.93 -8.49 -16.87
N CYS A 163 -6.51 -8.11 -15.67
CA CYS A 163 -7.28 -8.35 -14.45
C CYS A 163 -8.57 -7.54 -14.43
N GLU A 164 -9.71 -8.23 -14.50
CA GLU A 164 -11.04 -7.60 -14.54
C GLU A 164 -11.63 -7.37 -13.13
N GLU A 165 -11.43 -8.32 -12.20
CA GLU A 165 -11.87 -8.23 -10.81
C GLU A 165 -10.66 -8.26 -9.86
N MET A 166 -10.43 -7.17 -9.12
CA MET A 166 -9.37 -7.13 -8.10
C MET A 166 -9.93 -7.70 -6.79
N ILE A 167 -9.97 -9.03 -6.70
CA ILE A 167 -10.79 -9.70 -5.69
C ILE A 167 -10.24 -9.47 -4.28
N ARG A 168 -11.22 -9.29 -3.38
CA ARG A 168 -11.16 -9.11 -1.94
C ARG A 168 -10.61 -10.32 -1.16
N THR A 169 -9.83 -11.21 -1.78
CA THR A 169 -9.34 -12.46 -1.18
C THR A 169 -7.82 -12.58 -1.26
N GLN A 170 -7.18 -13.11 -0.22
CA GLN A 170 -5.73 -13.32 -0.14
C GLN A 170 -5.17 -14.42 -1.09
N GLN A 171 -6.03 -15.07 -1.89
CA GLN A 171 -5.62 -16.11 -2.85
C GLN A 171 -5.52 -15.54 -4.26
N ALA A 172 -4.37 -15.78 -4.91
CA ALA A 172 -4.12 -15.39 -6.29
C ALA A 172 -4.95 -16.23 -7.26
N ARG A 173 -5.75 -15.57 -8.09
CA ARG A 173 -6.66 -16.18 -9.07
C ARG A 173 -6.12 -16.06 -10.49
N THR A 174 -5.44 -14.96 -10.78
CA THR A 174 -4.80 -14.68 -12.07
C THR A 174 -3.31 -15.04 -12.05
N GLU A 175 -2.75 -15.33 -13.21
CA GLU A 175 -1.31 -15.47 -13.44
C GLU A 175 -0.59 -14.19 -13.06
N MET A 176 -1.14 -13.03 -13.42
CA MET A 176 -0.62 -11.74 -12.99
C MET A 176 -0.54 -11.62 -11.47
N GLU A 177 -1.58 -12.01 -10.71
CA GLU A 177 -1.52 -12.02 -9.24
C GLU A 177 -0.47 -13.00 -8.69
N ARG A 178 -0.25 -14.14 -9.35
CA ARG A 178 0.80 -15.11 -8.97
C ARG A 178 2.20 -14.60 -9.27
N MET A 179 2.34 -13.71 -10.24
CA MET A 179 3.58 -13.00 -10.54
C MET A 179 3.88 -11.88 -9.55
N VAL A 180 2.91 -11.48 -8.72
CA VAL A 180 3.12 -10.48 -7.68
C VAL A 180 3.55 -11.17 -6.39
N GLY A 181 4.75 -10.83 -5.92
CA GLY A 181 5.34 -11.37 -4.71
C GLY A 181 4.49 -11.10 -3.48
N ARG A 182 4.37 -12.09 -2.61
CA ARG A 182 3.59 -11.99 -1.37
C ARG A 182 4.44 -11.51 -0.19
N CYS A 183 3.75 -11.04 0.83
CA CYS A 183 4.36 -10.57 2.06
C CYS A 183 3.50 -10.86 3.28
N ARG A 184 4.14 -10.86 4.45
CA ARG A 184 3.50 -10.92 5.76
C ARG A 184 4.12 -9.87 6.66
N VAL A 185 3.28 -9.16 7.40
CA VAL A 185 3.71 -8.21 8.43
C VAL A 185 3.65 -8.91 9.78
N CYS A 186 4.75 -8.83 10.52
CA CYS A 186 4.92 -9.52 11.79
C CYS A 186 5.38 -8.54 12.87
N MET A 187 4.96 -8.79 14.12
CA MET A 187 5.43 -8.09 15.31
C MET A 187 6.39 -8.99 16.10
N LEU A 188 7.50 -8.44 16.58
CA LEU A 188 8.40 -9.15 17.48
C LEU A 188 7.79 -9.23 18.88
N ILE A 189 7.76 -10.41 19.49
CA ILE A 189 7.24 -10.63 20.85
C ILE A 189 8.34 -11.29 21.69
N ASN A 190 8.75 -10.62 22.77
CA ASN A 190 9.56 -11.20 23.83
C ASN A 190 8.71 -11.42 25.09
N ASP A 191 9.30 -11.99 26.14
CA ASP A 191 8.57 -12.33 27.38
C ASP A 191 7.96 -11.09 28.08
N GLU A 192 8.67 -9.95 28.05
CA GLU A 192 8.20 -8.69 28.64
C GLU A 192 6.96 -8.14 27.91
N ILE A 193 7.00 -8.15 26.57
CA ILE A 193 5.88 -7.74 25.73
C ILE A 193 4.70 -8.70 25.90
N GLU A 194 4.95 -10.00 25.98
CA GLU A 194 3.90 -10.99 26.22
C GLU A 194 3.20 -10.77 27.57
N ALA A 195 3.95 -10.47 28.62
CA ALA A 195 3.38 -10.10 29.91
C ALA A 195 2.52 -8.83 29.81
N SER A 196 3.03 -7.79 29.14
CA SER A 196 2.30 -6.53 28.92
C SER A 196 0.96 -6.74 28.17
N ILE A 197 0.96 -7.55 27.12
CA ILE A 197 -0.26 -7.88 26.34
C ILE A 197 -1.28 -8.64 27.21
N ARG A 198 -0.82 -9.56 28.06
CA ARG A 198 -1.70 -10.32 28.97
C ARG A 198 -2.36 -9.44 30.02
N GLU A 199 -1.65 -8.43 30.53
CA GLU A 199 -2.16 -7.51 31.54
C GLU A 199 -3.14 -6.46 30.98
N THR A 200 -2.88 -5.97 29.76
CA THR A 200 -3.73 -4.95 29.10
C THR A 200 -4.93 -5.54 28.34
N GLY A 201 -4.90 -6.84 28.01
CA GLY A 201 -5.90 -7.51 27.18
C GLY A 201 -5.81 -7.10 25.70
N PRO A 202 -6.51 -7.79 24.78
CA PRO A 202 -6.60 -7.32 23.40
C PRO A 202 -7.32 -5.98 23.40
N LEU A 203 -6.57 -4.90 23.13
CA LEU A 203 -7.12 -3.58 22.85
C LEU A 203 -7.93 -3.70 21.55
N LEU A 204 -9.20 -4.11 21.67
CA LEU A 204 -10.18 -3.83 20.63
C LEU A 204 -10.12 -2.32 20.37
N PRO A 205 -10.04 -1.87 19.10
CA PRO A 205 -9.94 -0.46 18.82
C PRO A 205 -11.17 0.22 19.42
N GLY A 206 -10.94 1.00 20.47
CA GLY A 206 -11.89 1.99 20.92
C GLY A 206 -12.15 2.88 19.73
N VAL A 207 -13.34 2.78 19.15
CA VAL A 207 -13.78 3.67 18.08
C VAL A 207 -13.73 5.07 18.67
N TYR A 208 -12.69 5.83 18.32
CA TYR A 208 -12.66 7.25 18.59
C TYR A 208 -13.82 7.86 17.80
N ASP A 209 -14.88 8.28 18.49
CA ASP A 209 -15.96 9.06 17.90
C ASP A 209 -15.51 10.53 17.86
N PRO A 210 -15.16 11.09 16.68
CA PRO A 210 -14.73 12.48 16.57
C PRO A 210 -15.84 13.50 16.91
N ARG A 211 -17.03 13.06 17.33
CA ARG A 211 -18.13 13.92 17.77
C ARG A 211 -18.23 14.13 19.28
N GLN A 212 -17.37 13.54 20.10
CA GLN A 212 -17.36 13.86 21.52
C GLN A 212 -16.70 15.23 21.78
N PRO A 213 -17.39 16.20 22.42
CA PRO A 213 -16.79 17.46 22.81
C PRO A 213 -15.69 17.19 23.83
N LEU A 214 -14.51 17.77 23.61
CA LEU A 214 -13.47 17.85 24.64
C LEU A 214 -14.05 18.68 25.80
N GLY A 215 -14.19 18.05 26.96
CA GLY A 215 -14.56 18.70 28.22
C GLY A 215 -13.43 19.52 28.80
#